data_AF-A0A1G8SLP9-F1
#
_entry.id   AF-A0A1G8SLP9-F1
#
_cell.length_a   1.000
_cell.length_b   1.000
_cell.length_c   1.000
_cell.angle_alpha   90.00
_cell.angle_beta   90.00
_cell.angle_gamma   90.00
#
_symmetry.space_group_name_H-M   'P 1'
#
loop_
_entity.id
_entity.type
_entity.pdbx_description
1 polymer ?
#
loop_
_entity_poly.entity_id
_entity_poly.type
_entity_poly.pdbx_seq_one_letter_code
_entity_poly.pdbx_strand_id
1 'polypeptide(L)'
;MTSDVSPKKFQRAVSRHVDALARSVLTSLRTYPSPDLRAKLSLAASDLASLSISSGIFDAEAIMEDLKGRKFSNADIMDYCIPEAALLVGQGWIEDQVSFWQVSLSGARLYNLVKRISAEWVPSPRSDQRFAVLLVVCREQTHILGPVLLADQLRRANCSVTLVTAETGAELSSRINQGFYDIVVFSCSSLEVLETATHLVKHIRQEACVVPPLVLGGPVIDHAENIRETTGVDLVTRDIKKALSLCNRAVTPMELKVAE
;
A
#
# COMPACT_ATOMS: atom_id res chain seq x y z
N MET A 1 32.02 -32.16 -6.48
CA MET A 1 30.96 -31.84 -5.50
C MET A 1 30.24 -30.59 -5.99
N THR A 2 29.30 -30.78 -6.92
CA THR A 2 28.45 -29.73 -7.46
C THR A 2 27.27 -29.56 -6.50
N SER A 3 27.18 -28.38 -5.88
CA SER A 3 26.05 -28.01 -5.03
C SER A 3 24.78 -27.90 -5.88
N ASP A 4 23.94 -28.92 -5.78
CA ASP A 4 22.58 -28.96 -6.32
C ASP A 4 21.69 -27.93 -5.58
N VAL A 5 21.70 -26.70 -6.07
CA VAL A 5 20.73 -25.68 -5.67
C VAL A 5 19.51 -25.83 -6.57
N SER A 6 18.63 -26.74 -6.18
CA SER A 6 17.36 -26.99 -6.88
C SER A 6 16.54 -25.69 -7.01
N PRO A 7 15.99 -25.36 -8.20
CA PRO A 7 15.28 -24.08 -8.48
C PRO A 7 14.09 -23.80 -7.55
N LYS A 8 13.60 -24.82 -6.85
CA LYS A 8 12.52 -24.73 -5.84
C LYS A 8 12.90 -23.94 -4.58
N LYS A 9 14.19 -23.83 -4.22
CA LYS A 9 14.62 -23.04 -3.04
C LYS A 9 14.60 -21.53 -3.32
N PHE A 10 14.91 -21.11 -4.54
CA PHE A 10 14.86 -19.70 -4.95
C PHE A 10 13.40 -19.23 -5.09
N GLN A 11 12.52 -20.11 -5.61
CA GLN A 11 11.07 -19.87 -5.68
C GLN A 11 10.41 -19.70 -4.30
N ARG A 12 10.87 -20.43 -3.27
CA ARG A 12 10.34 -20.34 -1.89
C ARG A 12 10.62 -19.00 -1.19
N ALA A 13 11.69 -18.29 -1.56
CA ALA A 13 12.00 -16.96 -1.01
C ALA A 13 11.17 -15.85 -1.70
N VAL A 14 10.89 -16.02 -3.00
CA VAL A 14 9.99 -15.15 -3.76
C VAL A 14 8.51 -15.39 -3.39
N SER A 15 8.16 -16.61 -2.98
CA SER A 15 6.82 -17.09 -2.61
C SER A 15 6.14 -16.35 -1.44
N ARG A 16 6.85 -15.54 -0.64
CA ARG A 16 6.27 -14.83 0.52
C ARG A 16 5.73 -13.42 0.23
N HIS A 17 5.85 -12.95 -1.01
CA HIS A 17 5.67 -11.53 -1.35
C HIS A 17 4.22 -11.04 -1.50
N VAL A 18 3.19 -11.88 -1.28
CA VAL A 18 1.81 -11.47 -1.64
C VAL A 18 0.90 -11.13 -0.47
N ASP A 19 1.29 -11.34 0.79
CA ASP A 19 0.25 -11.51 1.81
C ASP A 19 -0.14 -10.29 2.68
N ALA A 20 0.75 -9.37 3.07
CA ALA A 20 0.42 -8.55 4.25
C ALA A 20 0.07 -7.07 4.03
N LEU A 21 0.26 -6.48 2.83
CA LEU A 21 -0.14 -5.07 2.64
C LEU A 21 -1.63 -4.90 2.33
N ALA A 22 -2.20 -5.77 1.49
CA ALA A 22 -3.64 -5.80 1.24
C ALA A 22 -4.42 -6.07 2.54
N ARG A 23 -3.92 -6.95 3.42
CA ARG A 23 -4.51 -7.21 4.75
C ARG A 23 -4.40 -6.01 5.70
N SER A 24 -3.28 -5.28 5.69
CA SER A 24 -3.04 -4.12 6.56
C SER A 24 -3.92 -2.90 6.21
N VAL A 25 -4.19 -2.71 4.92
CA VAL A 25 -5.08 -1.67 4.38
C VAL A 25 -6.55 -1.94 4.75
N LEU A 26 -6.93 -3.22 4.85
CA LEU A 26 -8.30 -3.65 5.18
C LEU A 26 -8.68 -3.42 6.66
N THR A 27 -7.76 -3.59 7.60
CA THR A 27 -8.08 -3.62 9.04
C THR A 27 -8.19 -2.25 9.71
N SER A 28 -7.50 -1.24 9.19
CA SER A 28 -7.29 -0.01 9.98
C SER A 28 -8.44 0.98 9.87
N LEU A 29 -9.25 0.92 8.80
CA LEU A 29 -10.18 1.99 8.46
C LEU A 29 -11.65 1.60 8.23
N ARG A 30 -12.05 0.32 8.31
CA ARG A 30 -13.41 -0.09 7.93
C ARG A 30 -14.41 -0.14 9.10
N THR A 31 -15.53 0.55 8.93
CA THR A 31 -16.86 0.06 9.33
C THR A 31 -17.17 -1.17 8.50
N TYR A 32 -17.55 -2.29 9.13
CA TYR A 32 -17.80 -3.53 8.40
C TYR A 32 -19.04 -3.38 7.48
N PRO A 33 -18.93 -3.67 6.17
CA PRO A 33 -20.09 -3.70 5.29
C PRO A 33 -21.08 -4.76 5.76
N SER A 34 -22.37 -4.58 5.43
CA SER A 34 -23.39 -5.59 5.70
C SER A 34 -22.97 -6.95 5.13
N PRO A 35 -23.41 -8.09 5.72
CA PRO A 35 -23.04 -9.42 5.22
C PRO A 35 -23.34 -9.61 3.73
N ASP A 36 -24.45 -9.04 3.25
CA ASP A 36 -24.85 -9.06 1.84
C ASP A 36 -23.88 -8.25 0.94
N LEU A 37 -23.53 -7.03 1.34
CA LEU A 37 -22.55 -6.22 0.59
C LEU A 37 -21.18 -6.90 0.57
N ARG A 38 -20.76 -7.50 1.69
CA ARG A 38 -19.49 -8.23 1.77
C ARG A 38 -19.45 -9.41 0.79
N ALA A 39 -20.53 -10.19 0.69
CA ALA A 39 -20.62 -11.29 -0.26
C ALA A 39 -20.50 -10.81 -1.72
N LYS A 40 -21.21 -9.72 -2.05
CA LYS A 40 -21.15 -9.09 -3.38
C LYS A 40 -19.75 -8.57 -3.72
N LEU A 41 -19.09 -7.91 -2.77
CA LEU A 41 -17.71 -7.43 -2.94
C LEU A 41 -16.71 -8.58 -3.10
N SER A 42 -16.90 -9.68 -2.37
CA SER A 42 -16.05 -10.88 -2.49
C SER A 42 -16.18 -11.53 -3.87
N LEU A 43 -17.41 -11.60 -4.40
CA LEU A 43 -17.63 -12.11 -5.75
C LEU A 43 -16.95 -11.20 -6.79
N ALA A 44 -17.14 -9.89 -6.67
CA ALA A 44 -16.51 -8.92 -7.57
C ALA A 44 -14.98 -8.95 -7.51
N ALA A 45 -14.39 -9.16 -6.33
CA ALA A 45 -12.96 -9.36 -6.18
C ALA A 45 -12.46 -10.62 -6.90
N SER A 46 -13.20 -11.72 -6.82
CA SER A 46 -12.88 -12.97 -7.51
C SER A 46 -12.98 -12.84 -9.03
N ASP A 47 -14.02 -12.17 -9.52
CA ASP A 47 -14.18 -11.83 -10.94
C ASP A 47 -12.98 -10.99 -11.42
N LEU A 48 -12.64 -9.95 -10.65
CA LEU A 48 -11.54 -9.04 -10.97
C LEU A 48 -10.18 -9.76 -10.95
N ALA A 49 -9.94 -10.66 -10.00
CA ALA A 49 -8.74 -11.50 -9.96
C ALA A 49 -8.60 -12.37 -11.22
N SER A 50 -9.70 -12.98 -11.65
CA SER A 50 -9.73 -13.84 -12.83
C SER A 50 -9.48 -13.04 -14.11
N LEU A 51 -10.12 -11.87 -14.24
CA LEU A 51 -9.93 -10.96 -15.36
C LEU A 51 -8.51 -10.41 -15.42
N SER A 52 -7.92 -10.06 -14.28
CA SER A 52 -6.60 -9.43 -14.23
C SER A 52 -5.47 -10.37 -14.64
N ILE A 53 -5.62 -11.69 -14.47
CA ILE A 53 -4.64 -12.70 -14.92
C ILE A 53 -4.91 -13.26 -16.33
N SER A 54 -6.04 -12.92 -16.94
CA SER A 54 -6.41 -13.43 -18.26
C SER A 54 -5.46 -12.93 -19.35
N SER A 55 -5.18 -13.75 -20.36
CA SER A 55 -4.34 -13.35 -21.50
C SER A 55 -5.02 -12.39 -22.47
N GLY A 56 -6.34 -12.19 -22.33
CA GLY A 56 -7.15 -11.31 -23.17
C GLY A 56 -6.95 -9.81 -22.87
N ILE A 57 -7.73 -9.00 -23.59
CA ILE A 57 -7.78 -7.55 -23.39
C ILE A 57 -8.32 -7.28 -21.98
N PHE A 58 -7.59 -6.47 -21.22
CA PHE A 58 -8.07 -5.94 -19.95
C PHE A 58 -8.66 -4.56 -20.19
N ASP A 59 -9.96 -4.54 -20.46
CA ASP A 59 -10.70 -3.30 -20.68
C ASP A 59 -11.03 -2.66 -19.32
N ALA A 60 -10.16 -1.75 -18.90
CA ALA A 60 -10.33 -1.05 -17.63
C ALA A 60 -11.59 -0.18 -17.60
N GLU A 61 -12.09 0.32 -18.74
CA GLU A 61 -13.33 1.11 -18.75
C GLU A 61 -14.53 0.20 -18.51
N ALA A 62 -14.64 -0.90 -19.27
CA ALA A 62 -15.75 -1.83 -19.14
C ALA A 62 -15.81 -2.46 -17.72
N ILE A 63 -14.66 -2.76 -17.13
CA ILE A 63 -14.58 -3.27 -15.75
C ILE A 63 -15.07 -2.20 -14.77
N MET A 64 -14.68 -0.93 -14.94
CA MET A 64 -15.13 0.14 -14.06
C MET A 64 -16.64 0.41 -14.22
N GLU A 65 -17.16 0.35 -15.44
CA GLU A 65 -18.61 0.47 -15.71
C GLU A 65 -19.40 -0.67 -15.08
N ASP A 66 -18.93 -1.92 -15.16
CA ASP A 66 -19.55 -3.07 -14.49
C ASP A 66 -19.56 -2.89 -12.96
N LEU A 67 -18.40 -2.55 -12.37
CA LEU A 67 -18.29 -2.35 -10.92
C LEU A 67 -19.20 -1.19 -10.43
N LYS A 68 -19.27 -0.09 -11.19
CA LYS A 68 -20.20 1.03 -10.92
C LYS A 68 -21.66 0.62 -11.11
N GLY A 69 -21.97 -0.18 -12.14
CA GLY A 69 -23.31 -0.74 -12.41
C GLY A 69 -23.82 -1.67 -11.30
N ARG A 70 -22.90 -2.39 -10.65
CA ARG A 70 -23.16 -3.17 -9.42
C ARG A 70 -23.36 -2.29 -8.16
N LYS A 71 -23.34 -0.96 -8.31
CA LYS A 71 -23.50 0.06 -7.25
C LYS A 71 -22.38 0.06 -6.20
N PHE A 72 -21.18 -0.37 -6.57
CA PHE A 72 -20.02 -0.23 -5.68
C PHE A 72 -19.46 1.19 -5.75
N SER A 73 -19.13 1.75 -4.59
CA SER A 73 -18.44 3.04 -4.53
C SER A 73 -16.96 2.88 -4.92
N ASN A 74 -16.30 3.99 -5.28
CA ASN A 74 -14.85 3.99 -5.49
C ASN A 74 -14.10 3.49 -4.24
N ALA A 75 -14.60 3.79 -3.04
CA ALA A 75 -14.04 3.28 -1.79
C ALA A 75 -14.20 1.76 -1.65
N ASP A 76 -15.34 1.18 -2.05
CA ASP A 76 -15.52 -0.27 -2.03
C ASP A 76 -14.53 -1.00 -2.95
N ILE A 77 -14.33 -0.44 -4.15
CA ILE A 77 -13.42 -1.00 -5.15
C ILE A 77 -11.96 -0.91 -4.66
N MET A 78 -11.54 0.26 -4.19
CA MET A 78 -10.17 0.54 -3.74
C MET A 78 -9.83 -0.15 -2.42
N ASP A 79 -10.76 -0.15 -1.47
CA ASP A 79 -10.53 -0.65 -0.12
C ASP A 79 -10.91 -2.13 0.03
N TYR A 80 -11.56 -2.77 -0.95
CA TYR A 80 -11.86 -4.21 -0.92
C TYR A 80 -11.50 -4.93 -2.21
N CYS A 81 -12.16 -4.61 -3.32
CA CYS A 81 -12.12 -5.46 -4.50
C CYS A 81 -10.71 -5.60 -5.06
N ILE A 82 -9.97 -4.50 -5.17
CA ILE A 82 -8.59 -4.49 -5.66
C ILE A 82 -7.63 -5.21 -4.67
N PRO A 83 -7.60 -4.88 -3.36
CA PRO A 83 -6.80 -5.62 -2.38
C PRO A 83 -7.08 -7.13 -2.38
N GLU A 84 -8.36 -7.50 -2.36
CA GLU A 84 -8.80 -8.90 -2.30
C GLU A 84 -8.45 -9.65 -3.59
N ALA A 85 -8.62 -9.01 -4.76
CA ALA A 85 -8.19 -9.59 -6.03
C ALA A 85 -6.67 -9.84 -6.06
N ALA A 86 -5.86 -8.89 -5.55
CA ALA A 86 -4.42 -9.07 -5.45
C ALA A 86 -4.04 -10.23 -4.51
N LEU A 87 -4.76 -10.40 -3.39
CA LEU A 87 -4.59 -11.52 -2.46
C LEU A 87 -4.91 -12.86 -3.13
N LEU A 88 -6.05 -12.97 -3.82
CA LEU A 88 -6.46 -14.19 -4.51
C LEU A 88 -5.44 -14.60 -5.59
N VAL A 89 -4.95 -13.66 -6.38
CA VAL A 89 -3.90 -13.91 -7.38
C VAL A 89 -2.60 -14.38 -6.71
N GLY A 90 -2.28 -13.81 -5.55
CA GLY A 90 -1.15 -14.23 -4.73
C GLY A 90 -1.23 -15.65 -4.20
N GLN A 91 -2.39 -16.00 -3.66
CA GLN A 91 -2.67 -17.35 -3.19
C GLN A 91 -2.55 -18.33 -4.35
N GLY A 92 -3.12 -18.00 -5.52
CA GLY A 92 -2.96 -18.79 -6.73
C GLY A 92 -1.50 -18.99 -7.15
N TRP A 93 -0.62 -17.99 -6.95
CA TRP A 93 0.83 -18.15 -7.17
C TRP A 93 1.48 -19.08 -6.15
N ILE A 94 1.14 -18.95 -4.86
CA ILE A 94 1.65 -19.83 -3.79
C ILE A 94 1.21 -21.28 -4.02
N GLU A 95 0.01 -21.47 -4.56
CA GLU A 95 -0.59 -22.77 -4.87
C GLU A 95 -0.18 -23.32 -6.25
N ASP A 96 0.79 -22.69 -6.93
CA ASP A 96 1.26 -23.05 -8.28
C ASP A 96 0.16 -23.06 -9.38
N GLN A 97 -0.95 -22.34 -9.17
CA GLN A 97 -2.08 -22.21 -10.12
C GLN A 97 -1.95 -21.00 -11.04
N VAL A 98 -1.24 -19.97 -10.59
CA VAL A 98 -0.96 -18.75 -11.34
C VAL A 98 0.54 -18.69 -11.60
N SER A 99 0.96 -18.18 -12.76
CA SER A 99 2.38 -18.01 -13.11
C SER A 99 2.93 -16.64 -12.70
N PHE A 100 4.25 -16.50 -12.61
CA PHE A 100 4.90 -15.23 -12.26
C PHE A 100 4.48 -14.10 -13.23
N TRP A 101 4.43 -14.39 -14.52
CA TRP A 101 3.97 -13.45 -15.54
C TRP A 101 2.54 -12.96 -15.26
N GLN A 102 1.64 -13.86 -14.90
CA GLN A 102 0.25 -13.51 -14.58
C GLN A 102 0.15 -12.66 -13.31
N VAL A 103 0.99 -12.93 -12.30
CA VAL A 103 1.07 -12.08 -11.09
C VAL A 103 1.52 -10.66 -11.46
N SER A 104 2.58 -10.53 -12.26
CA SER A 104 3.08 -9.23 -12.72
C SER A 104 2.04 -8.48 -13.57
N LEU A 105 1.38 -9.19 -14.49
CA LEU A 105 0.33 -8.64 -15.34
C LEU A 105 -0.87 -8.16 -14.53
N SER A 106 -1.33 -8.98 -13.58
CA SER A 106 -2.40 -8.63 -12.65
C SER A 106 -2.04 -7.39 -11.83
N GLY A 107 -0.82 -7.35 -11.26
CA GLY A 107 -0.34 -6.19 -10.50
C GLY A 107 -0.38 -4.88 -11.30
N ALA A 108 0.10 -4.90 -12.55
CA ALA A 108 0.06 -3.74 -13.43
C ALA A 108 -1.38 -3.30 -13.76
N ARG A 109 -2.28 -4.25 -14.02
CA ARG A 109 -3.69 -4.00 -14.33
C ARG A 109 -4.45 -3.42 -13.13
N LEU A 110 -4.29 -4.02 -11.96
CA LEU A 110 -4.89 -3.53 -10.72
C LEU A 110 -4.34 -2.14 -10.36
N TYR A 111 -3.04 -1.91 -10.51
CA TYR A 111 -2.44 -0.59 -10.31
C TYR A 111 -3.01 0.47 -11.26
N ASN A 112 -3.27 0.11 -12.53
CA ASN A 112 -3.90 1.02 -13.48
C ASN A 112 -5.35 1.38 -13.08
N LEU A 113 -6.12 0.43 -12.53
CA LEU A 113 -7.45 0.73 -11.98
C LEU A 113 -7.36 1.70 -10.81
N VAL A 114 -6.42 1.48 -9.88
CA VAL A 114 -6.17 2.40 -8.76
C VAL A 114 -5.86 3.81 -9.26
N LYS A 115 -4.96 3.94 -10.24
CA LYS A 115 -4.62 5.25 -10.83
C LYS A 115 -5.82 5.96 -11.44
N ARG A 116 -6.68 5.22 -12.15
CA ARG A 116 -7.90 5.76 -12.77
C ARG A 116 -8.86 6.30 -11.72
N ILE A 117 -9.13 5.50 -10.69
CA ILE A 117 -10.01 5.90 -9.58
C ILE A 117 -9.44 7.11 -8.84
N SER A 118 -8.14 7.11 -8.51
CA SER A 118 -7.50 8.24 -7.83
C SER A 118 -7.44 9.52 -8.68
N ALA A 119 -7.51 9.43 -10.01
CA ALA A 119 -7.55 10.61 -10.89
C ALA A 119 -8.92 11.32 -10.85
N GLU A 120 -9.99 10.62 -10.49
CA GLU A 120 -11.32 11.22 -10.27
C GLU A 120 -11.39 12.01 -8.95
N TRP A 121 -10.42 11.83 -8.04
CA TRP A 121 -10.42 12.50 -6.74
C TRP A 121 -10.08 13.98 -6.87
N VAL A 122 -10.99 14.83 -6.39
CA VAL A 122 -10.79 16.28 -6.31
C VAL A 122 -10.52 16.67 -4.86
N PRO A 123 -9.39 17.33 -4.55
CA PRO A 123 -9.13 17.82 -3.22
C PRO A 123 -10.17 18.87 -2.81
N SER A 124 -10.69 18.79 -1.58
CA SER A 124 -11.56 19.85 -1.04
C SER A 124 -10.81 21.18 -0.99
N PRO A 125 -11.35 22.31 -1.48
CA PRO A 125 -10.65 23.61 -1.47
C PRO A 125 -10.34 24.15 -0.06
N ARG A 126 -10.90 23.52 0.98
CA ARG A 126 -10.65 23.87 2.39
C ARG A 126 -9.56 22.99 2.99
N SER A 127 -8.34 23.51 3.07
CA SER A 127 -7.53 23.56 4.30
C SER A 127 -6.04 23.65 3.96
N ASP A 128 -5.53 24.86 4.06
CA ASP A 128 -4.17 25.32 4.27
C ASP A 128 -3.43 24.67 5.48
N GLN A 129 -4.07 23.72 6.18
CA GLN A 129 -3.51 22.99 7.33
C GLN A 129 -3.75 21.48 7.30
N ARG A 130 -3.83 20.84 6.12
CA ARG A 130 -3.93 19.37 6.07
C ARG A 130 -2.75 18.72 6.78
N PHE A 131 -3.03 17.59 7.41
CA PHE A 131 -1.99 16.71 7.92
C PHE A 131 -1.18 16.15 6.75
N ALA A 132 0.12 16.43 6.72
CA ALA A 132 1.01 16.14 5.60
C ALA A 132 1.77 14.83 5.83
N VAL A 133 1.56 13.87 4.94
CA VAL A 133 2.19 12.54 4.97
C VAL A 133 3.16 12.42 3.81
N LEU A 134 4.43 12.13 4.11
CA LEU A 134 5.38 11.65 3.11
C LEU A 134 5.40 10.12 3.14
N LEU A 135 4.83 9.49 2.12
CA LEU A 135 4.87 8.05 1.95
C LEU A 135 6.06 7.67 1.07
N VAL A 136 6.98 6.89 1.61
CA VAL A 136 8.24 6.49 0.98
C VAL A 136 8.16 5.03 0.56
N VAL A 137 8.48 4.78 -0.70
CA VAL A 137 8.68 3.45 -1.26
C VAL A 137 10.12 3.37 -1.74
N CYS A 138 10.87 2.38 -1.30
CA CYS A 138 12.26 2.20 -1.75
C CYS A 138 12.28 1.77 -3.22
N ARG A 139 13.32 2.16 -3.97
CA ARG A 139 13.45 1.88 -5.40
C ARG A 139 13.38 0.38 -5.73
N GLU A 140 13.92 -0.46 -4.86
CA GLU A 140 13.99 -1.92 -5.02
C GLU A 140 12.62 -2.58 -4.75
N GLN A 141 11.65 -1.84 -4.20
CA GLN A 141 10.33 -2.36 -3.90
C GLN A 141 9.53 -2.59 -5.20
N THR A 142 9.28 -3.86 -5.48
CA THR A 142 8.47 -4.31 -6.62
C THR A 142 6.96 -4.22 -6.35
N HIS A 143 6.54 -4.02 -5.09
CA HIS A 143 5.13 -3.99 -4.67
C HIS A 143 4.64 -2.57 -4.39
N ILE A 144 4.13 -1.88 -5.41
CA ILE A 144 3.64 -0.50 -5.30
C ILE A 144 2.13 -0.37 -5.05
N LEU A 145 1.37 -1.47 -5.12
CA LEU A 145 -0.09 -1.41 -5.03
C LEU A 145 -0.57 -0.87 -3.68
N GLY A 146 -0.10 -1.44 -2.57
CA GLY A 146 -0.59 -1.02 -1.26
C GLY A 146 -0.13 0.37 -0.79
N PRO A 147 1.08 0.87 -1.08
CA PRO A 147 1.39 2.29 -0.84
C PRO A 147 0.44 3.24 -1.59
N VAL A 148 0.05 2.90 -2.81
CA VAL A 148 -0.84 3.76 -3.60
C VAL A 148 -2.27 3.73 -3.03
N LEU A 149 -2.74 2.56 -2.61
CA LEU A 149 -4.03 2.43 -1.90
C LEU A 149 -4.02 3.17 -0.56
N LEU A 150 -2.93 3.07 0.21
CA LEU A 150 -2.76 3.83 1.45
C LEU A 150 -2.78 5.35 1.18
N ALA A 151 -2.11 5.80 0.11
CA ALA A 151 -2.12 7.19 -0.27
C ALA A 151 -3.53 7.69 -0.62
N ASP A 152 -4.32 6.87 -1.31
CA ASP A 152 -5.73 7.17 -1.60
C ASP A 152 -6.58 7.26 -0.33
N GLN A 153 -6.47 6.28 0.57
CA GLN A 153 -7.17 6.28 1.86
C GLN A 153 -6.88 7.53 2.68
N LEU A 154 -5.61 7.90 2.77
CA LEU A 154 -5.17 9.10 3.49
C LEU A 154 -5.71 10.38 2.84
N ARG A 155 -5.72 10.47 1.50
CA ARG A 155 -6.32 11.61 0.78
C ARG A 155 -7.81 11.75 1.04
N ARG A 156 -8.55 10.62 1.03
CA ARG A 156 -9.97 10.59 1.41
C ARG A 156 -10.20 10.96 2.88
N ALA A 157 -9.22 10.68 3.75
CA ALA A 157 -9.18 11.14 5.14
C ALA A 157 -8.67 12.60 5.30
N ASN A 158 -8.68 13.39 4.22
CA ASN A 158 -8.27 14.81 4.19
C ASN A 158 -6.79 15.06 4.57
N CYS A 159 -5.91 14.07 4.40
CA CYS A 159 -4.46 14.27 4.50
C CYS A 159 -3.90 14.81 3.18
N SER A 160 -2.83 15.61 3.25
CA SER A 160 -1.99 15.92 2.11
C SER A 160 -0.95 14.81 1.97
N VAL A 161 -0.96 14.08 0.86
CA VAL A 161 -0.10 12.88 0.71
C VAL A 161 0.83 13.03 -0.47
N THR A 162 2.13 13.07 -0.17
CA THR A 162 3.20 12.96 -1.15
C THR A 162 3.70 11.52 -1.13
N LEU A 163 3.47 10.78 -2.21
CA LEU A 163 4.05 9.45 -2.42
C LEU A 163 5.31 9.60 -3.27
N VAL A 164 6.43 9.09 -2.78
CA VAL A 164 7.71 9.11 -3.50
C VAL A 164 8.33 7.74 -3.58
N THR A 165 8.96 7.47 -4.71
CA THR A 165 9.96 6.42 -4.82
C THR A 165 11.30 7.06 -4.51
N ALA A 166 11.97 6.62 -3.45
CA ALA A 166 13.25 7.19 -3.02
C ALA A 166 14.41 6.39 -3.62
N GLU A 167 15.37 7.08 -4.24
CA GLU A 167 16.60 6.47 -4.75
C GLU A 167 17.78 6.67 -3.79
N THR A 168 17.85 7.81 -3.09
CA THR A 168 18.94 8.11 -2.15
C THR A 168 18.47 8.80 -0.87
N GLY A 169 19.28 8.71 0.19
CA GLY A 169 19.06 9.44 1.43
C GLY A 169 19.11 10.95 1.26
N ALA A 170 19.98 11.46 0.38
CA ALA A 170 20.16 12.90 0.15
C ALA A 170 18.91 13.55 -0.48
N GLU A 171 18.31 12.89 -1.47
CA GLU A 171 17.04 13.34 -2.07
C GLU A 171 15.91 13.36 -1.05
N LEU A 172 15.86 12.33 -0.19
CA LEU A 172 14.81 12.21 0.82
C LEU A 172 14.97 13.25 1.93
N SER A 173 16.19 13.47 2.44
CA SER A 173 16.48 14.53 3.40
C SER A 173 16.20 15.92 2.82
N SER A 174 16.60 16.17 1.57
CA SER A 174 16.31 17.43 0.86
C SER A 174 14.81 17.68 0.76
N ARG A 175 14.04 16.65 0.40
CA ARG A 175 12.57 16.74 0.35
C ARG A 175 11.94 17.01 1.71
N ILE A 176 12.42 16.34 2.77
CA ILE A 176 11.94 16.57 4.13
C ILE A 176 12.24 18.01 4.57
N ASN A 177 13.41 18.55 4.23
CA ASN A 177 13.80 19.92 4.58
C ASN A 177 13.03 20.99 3.78
N GLN A 178 12.64 20.69 2.53
CA GLN A 178 11.89 21.61 1.68
C GLN A 178 10.37 21.54 1.91
N GLY A 179 9.87 20.41 2.40
CA GLY A 179 8.47 20.18 2.68
C GLY A 179 8.12 20.35 4.15
N PHE A 180 6.84 20.58 4.44
CA PHE A 180 6.31 20.46 5.79
C PHE A 180 5.56 19.14 5.87
N TYR A 181 6.19 18.12 6.44
CA TYR A 181 5.58 16.81 6.68
C TYR A 181 5.37 16.59 8.16
N ASP A 182 4.16 16.18 8.53
CA ASP A 182 3.82 15.83 9.90
C ASP A 182 4.30 14.40 10.23
N ILE A 183 4.47 13.54 9.23
CA ILE A 183 4.95 12.17 9.38
C ILE A 183 5.61 11.67 8.09
N VAL A 184 6.61 10.80 8.23
CA VAL A 184 7.21 10.04 7.13
C VAL A 184 6.89 8.56 7.35
N VAL A 185 6.26 7.92 6.37
CA VAL A 185 5.87 6.51 6.44
C VAL A 185 6.66 5.74 5.39
N PHE A 186 7.44 4.76 5.81
CA PHE A 186 8.10 3.80 4.93
C PHE A 186 7.19 2.61 4.74
N SER A 187 6.85 2.30 3.48
CA SER A 187 6.30 0.99 3.15
C SER A 187 7.45 0.05 2.85
N CYS A 188 7.52 -1.08 3.55
CA CYS A 188 8.54 -2.09 3.34
C CYS A 188 7.91 -3.46 3.07
N SER A 189 8.13 -4.00 1.88
CA SER A 189 7.54 -5.28 1.48
C SER A 189 8.39 -6.51 1.79
N SER A 190 9.70 -6.35 1.99
CA SER A 190 10.66 -7.45 2.12
C SER A 190 11.82 -7.07 3.04
N LEU A 191 12.64 -8.07 3.42
CA LEU A 191 13.85 -7.85 4.23
C LEU A 191 14.91 -7.02 3.49
N GLU A 192 15.01 -7.19 2.17
CA GLU A 192 15.90 -6.37 1.32
C GLU A 192 15.50 -4.89 1.36
N VAL A 193 14.20 -4.61 1.19
CA VAL A 193 13.67 -3.24 1.30
C VAL A 193 13.85 -2.67 2.71
N LEU A 194 13.80 -3.51 3.76
CA LEU A 194 14.01 -3.10 5.14
C LEU A 194 15.46 -2.64 5.41
N GLU A 195 16.44 -3.29 4.78
CA GLU A 195 17.84 -2.86 4.84
C GLU A 195 17.99 -1.47 4.22
N THR A 196 17.46 -1.25 3.02
CA THR A 196 17.44 0.07 2.37
C THR A 196 16.75 1.12 3.26
N ALA A 197 15.58 0.80 3.80
CA ALA A 197 14.86 1.71 4.71
C ALA A 197 15.68 2.05 5.95
N THR A 198 16.43 1.09 6.51
CA THR A 198 17.34 1.33 7.65
C THR A 198 18.42 2.36 7.29
N HIS A 199 19.01 2.25 6.11
CA HIS A 199 20.00 3.23 5.64
C HIS A 199 19.37 4.61 5.41
N LEU A 200 18.19 4.68 4.81
CA LEU A 200 17.47 5.94 4.61
C LEU A 200 17.10 6.61 5.94
N VAL A 201 16.59 5.86 6.91
CA VAL A 201 16.24 6.38 8.24
C VAL A 201 17.46 6.96 8.95
N LYS A 202 18.60 6.26 8.93
CA LYS A 202 19.86 6.77 9.49
C LYS A 202 20.28 8.07 8.83
N HIS A 203 20.23 8.13 7.50
CA HIS A 203 20.59 9.33 6.75
C HIS A 203 19.67 10.52 7.03
N ILE A 204 18.36 10.31 7.12
CA ILE A 204 17.39 11.37 7.49
C ILE A 204 17.72 11.91 8.87
N ARG A 205 17.96 11.04 9.85
CA ARG A 205 18.28 11.48 11.22
C ARG A 205 19.58 12.27 11.33
N GLN A 206 20.52 12.06 10.40
CA GLN A 206 21.80 12.77 10.34
C GLN A 206 21.70 14.10 9.59
N GLU A 207 20.95 14.14 8.49
CA GLU A 207 21.01 15.24 7.51
C GLU A 207 19.77 16.13 7.46
N ALA A 208 18.61 15.68 8.00
CA ALA A 208 17.41 16.51 8.02
C ALA A 208 17.49 17.54 9.17
N CYS A 209 17.11 18.79 8.88
CA CYS A 209 17.14 19.87 9.86
C CYS A 209 16.11 19.65 10.99
N VAL A 210 14.93 19.15 10.62
CA VAL A 210 13.87 18.75 11.55
C VAL A 210 13.34 17.41 11.09
N VAL A 211 13.49 16.40 11.94
CA VAL A 211 13.06 15.03 11.63
C VAL A 211 11.62 14.85 12.13
N PRO A 212 10.62 14.72 11.23
CA PRO A 212 9.28 14.31 11.64
C PRO A 212 9.28 12.86 12.14
N PRO A 213 8.23 12.41 12.85
CA PRO A 213 8.08 11.01 13.19
C PRO A 213 8.25 10.10 11.97
N LEU A 214 9.14 9.12 12.09
CA LEU A 214 9.45 8.11 11.09
C LEU A 214 8.72 6.83 11.47
N VAL A 215 7.88 6.32 10.57
CA VAL A 215 7.09 5.11 10.80
C VAL A 215 7.39 4.09 9.72
N LEU A 216 7.51 2.82 10.12
CA LEU A 216 7.64 1.70 9.19
C LEU A 216 6.36 0.85 9.20
N GLY A 217 5.81 0.65 8.01
CA GLY A 217 4.68 -0.23 7.77
C GLY A 217 4.98 -1.26 6.69
N GLY A 218 4.03 -2.18 6.52
CA GLY A 218 4.05 -3.16 5.45
C GLY A 218 4.28 -4.61 5.91
N PRO A 219 4.31 -5.55 4.95
CA PRO A 219 4.30 -6.97 5.24
C PRO A 219 5.60 -7.47 5.90
N VAL A 220 6.71 -6.73 5.77
CA VAL A 220 7.99 -7.11 6.39
C VAL A 220 7.90 -7.30 7.91
N ILE A 221 6.89 -6.68 8.54
CA ILE A 221 6.62 -6.82 9.99
C ILE A 221 6.38 -8.28 10.40
N ASP A 222 5.92 -9.17 9.51
CA ASP A 222 5.74 -10.61 9.81
C ASP A 222 7.03 -11.43 9.68
N HIS A 223 8.12 -10.81 9.25
CA HIS A 223 9.32 -11.50 8.79
C HIS A 223 10.61 -11.06 9.47
N ALA A 224 10.56 -10.00 10.28
CA ALA A 224 11.70 -9.53 11.06
C ALA A 224 11.27 -9.19 12.49
N GLU A 225 12.15 -9.53 13.43
CA GLU A 225 12.04 -9.11 14.83
C GLU A 225 12.88 -7.85 15.05
N ASN A 226 12.60 -7.12 16.14
CA ASN A 226 13.37 -5.94 16.55
C ASN A 226 13.57 -4.90 15.42
N ILE A 227 12.56 -4.78 14.54
CA ILE A 227 12.59 -3.88 13.37
C ILE A 227 12.82 -2.44 13.82
N ARG A 228 12.16 -2.03 14.91
CA ARG A 228 12.24 -0.66 15.42
C ARG A 228 13.65 -0.32 15.86
N GLU A 229 14.27 -1.21 16.63
CA GLU A 229 15.61 -1.07 17.17
C GLU A 229 16.66 -1.06 16.04
N THR A 230 16.48 -1.92 15.04
CA THR A 230 17.41 -2.07 13.92
C THR A 230 17.36 -0.88 12.97
N THR A 231 16.15 -0.42 12.65
CA THR A 231 15.93 0.68 11.68
C THR A 231 16.09 2.05 12.31
N GLY A 232 15.79 2.19 13.62
CA GLY A 232 15.74 3.47 14.30
C GLY A 232 14.48 4.28 13.99
N VAL A 233 13.39 3.66 13.51
CA VAL A 233 12.09 4.35 13.35
C VAL A 233 11.39 4.57 14.69
N ASP A 234 10.51 5.55 14.75
CA ASP A 234 9.78 5.89 15.98
C ASP A 234 8.66 4.87 16.28
N LEU A 235 8.07 4.28 15.24
CA LEU A 235 7.03 3.25 15.35
C LEU A 235 7.05 2.26 14.18
N VAL A 236 6.75 0.99 14.48
CA VAL A 236 6.48 -0.06 13.50
C VAL A 236 5.01 -0.46 13.65
N THR A 237 4.20 -0.30 12.61
CA THR A 237 2.75 -0.56 12.71
C THR A 237 2.10 -0.91 11.37
N ARG A 238 1.04 -1.72 11.45
CA ARG A 238 0.07 -1.96 10.36
C ARG A 238 -1.14 -1.04 10.42
N ASP A 239 -1.30 -0.38 11.55
CA ASP A 239 -2.41 0.51 11.84
C ASP A 239 -1.99 1.95 11.58
N ILE A 240 -2.53 2.49 10.49
CA ILE A 240 -2.27 3.88 10.10
C ILE A 240 -2.80 4.86 11.16
N LYS A 241 -3.87 4.54 11.89
CA LYS A 241 -4.37 5.41 12.97
C LYS A 241 -3.35 5.53 14.10
N LYS A 242 -2.68 4.42 14.45
CA LYS A 242 -1.57 4.44 15.41
C LYS A 242 -0.41 5.30 14.90
N ALA A 243 -0.07 5.19 13.61
CA ALA A 243 0.96 6.03 13.02
C ALA A 243 0.61 7.53 13.13
N LEU A 244 -0.61 7.91 12.73
CA LEU A 244 -1.08 9.29 12.80
C LEU A 244 -1.17 9.82 14.24
N SER A 245 -1.40 8.94 15.23
CA SER A 245 -1.46 9.33 16.65
C SER A 245 -0.11 9.77 17.26
N LEU A 246 1.01 9.53 16.59
CA LEU A 246 2.32 10.04 17.03
C LEU A 246 2.45 11.55 16.95
N CYS A 247 1.58 12.20 16.18
CA CYS A 247 1.67 13.61 15.90
C CYS A 247 0.71 14.39 16.79
N ASN A 248 1.20 15.45 17.45
CA ASN A 248 0.41 16.29 18.36
C ASN A 248 -0.59 17.23 17.66
N ARG A 249 -0.68 17.22 16.32
CA ARG A 249 -1.72 17.94 15.59
C ARG A 249 -2.96 17.07 15.51
N ALA A 250 -4.10 17.63 15.91
CA ALA A 250 -5.39 16.95 15.80
C ALA A 250 -5.64 16.60 14.33
N VAL A 251 -5.52 15.31 14.00
CA VAL A 251 -6.20 14.76 12.82
C VAL A 251 -7.69 14.83 13.16
N THR A 252 -8.47 15.55 12.36
CA THR A 252 -9.94 15.52 12.52
C THR A 252 -10.34 14.04 12.57
N PRO A 253 -11.18 13.62 13.53
CA PRO A 253 -11.62 12.24 13.61
C PRO A 253 -12.05 11.78 12.22
N MET A 254 -11.54 10.63 11.80
CA MET A 254 -11.83 10.05 10.51
C MET A 254 -13.29 9.61 10.48
N GLU A 255 -14.22 10.56 10.36
CA GLU A 255 -15.63 10.31 10.10
C GLU A 255 -15.75 9.92 8.63
N LEU A 256 -15.66 8.63 8.36
CA LEU A 256 -16.20 8.06 7.14
C LEU A 256 -17.71 8.29 7.19
N LYS A 257 -18.16 9.40 6.58
CA LYS A 257 -19.57 9.52 6.23
C LYS A 257 -19.92 8.33 5.37
N VAL A 258 -20.80 7.49 5.90
CA VAL A 258 -21.58 6.53 5.12
C VAL A 258 -22.27 7.39 4.07
N ALA A 259 -21.94 7.18 2.79
CA ALA A 259 -22.81 7.66 1.74
C ALA A 259 -24.14 6.92 1.94
N GLU A 260 -25.18 7.68 2.29
CA GLU A 260 -26.57 7.19 2.30
C GLU A 260 -26.98 6.68 0.92
#